data_AF-A0A920W5F3-F1
#
_entry.id   AF-A0A920W5F3-F1
#
_cell.length_a   1.000
_cell.length_b   1.000
_cell.length_c   1.000
_cell.angle_alpha   90.00
_cell.angle_beta   90.00
_cell.angle_gamma   90.00
#
_symmetry.space_group_name_H-M   'P 1'
#
loop_
_entity.id
_entity.type
_entity.pdbx_description
1 polymer ?
#
loop_
_entity_poly.entity_id
_entity_poly.type
_entity_poly.pdbx_seq_one_letter_code
_entity_poly.pdbx_strand_id
1 'polypeptide(L)'
;MNKDGLLGYAGAANDNVICALQVETADCIKNIDEIAAVPGVDLLFLGQNDLCMSMGLYEKYQFPDMYFSDELQEATTKLREAAKKNNVTLWHLPVRHGPGRRISRKGFLTLQCGQ
;
A
#
# COMPACT_ATOMS: atom_id res chain seq x y z
N MET A 1 -11.50 32.91 5.87
CA MET A 1 -11.07 32.99 4.46
C MET A 1 -9.56 33.10 4.44
N ASN A 2 -8.85 32.36 3.57
CA ASN A 2 -7.40 32.51 3.42
C ASN A 2 -7.06 34.00 3.24
N LYS A 3 -6.05 34.51 3.96
CA LYS A 3 -5.57 35.90 3.83
C LYS A 3 -5.15 36.23 2.40
N ASP A 4 -4.72 35.21 1.64
CA ASP A 4 -4.21 35.32 0.27
C ASP A 4 -5.27 34.98 -0.80
N GLY A 5 -6.53 34.77 -0.39
CA GLY A 5 -7.65 34.52 -1.30
C GLY A 5 -7.49 33.27 -2.18
N LEU A 6 -8.11 33.30 -3.37
CA LEU A 6 -8.11 32.18 -4.34
C LEU A 6 -6.70 31.89 -4.89
N LEU A 7 -5.88 32.92 -5.07
CA LEU A 7 -4.51 32.78 -5.60
C LEU A 7 -3.59 32.07 -4.61
N GLY A 8 -3.70 32.38 -3.31
CA GLY A 8 -2.97 31.65 -2.28
C GLY A 8 -3.43 30.20 -2.11
N TYR A 9 -4.70 29.91 -2.39
CA TYR A 9 -5.19 28.52 -2.44
C TYR A 9 -4.64 27.77 -3.66
N ALA A 10 -4.83 28.29 -4.87
CA ALA A 10 -4.42 27.62 -6.11
C ALA A 10 -2.90 27.39 -6.16
N GLY A 11 -2.10 28.30 -5.62
CA GLY A 11 -0.64 28.17 -5.57
C GLY A 11 -0.14 27.13 -4.58
N ALA A 12 -0.84 26.89 -3.46
CA ALA A 12 -0.41 25.97 -2.41
C ALA A 12 -1.19 24.63 -2.42
N ALA A 13 -2.26 24.50 -3.21
CA ALA A 13 -3.16 23.34 -3.16
C ALA A 13 -2.43 22.02 -3.44
N ASN A 14 -1.52 22.00 -4.42
CA ASN A 14 -0.78 20.80 -4.81
C ASN A 14 0.19 20.34 -3.71
N ASP A 15 0.72 21.25 -2.90
CA ASP A 15 1.64 20.92 -1.80
C ASP A 15 0.90 20.37 -0.55
N ASN A 16 -0.44 20.41 -0.55
CA ASN A 16 -1.28 20.01 0.58
C ASN A 16 -2.17 18.79 0.26
N VAL A 17 -1.93 18.11 -0.86
CA VAL A 17 -2.63 16.85 -1.21
C VAL A 17 -1.68 15.66 -1.06
N ILE A 18 -2.26 14.51 -0.71
CA ILE A 18 -1.53 13.23 -0.66
C ILE A 18 -1.93 12.42 -1.89
N CYS A 19 -0.96 12.01 -2.69
CA CYS A 19 -1.16 11.04 -3.75
C CYS A 19 -0.88 9.63 -3.23
N ALA A 20 -1.94 8.83 -3.10
CA ALA A 20 -1.87 7.44 -2.66
C ALA A 20 -2.25 6.51 -3.81
N LEU A 21 -1.41 5.50 -4.08
CA LEU A 21 -1.67 4.47 -5.08
C LEU A 21 -1.97 3.13 -4.41
N GLN A 22 -3.06 2.50 -4.82
CA GLN A 22 -3.42 1.16 -4.39
C GLN A 22 -2.72 0.12 -5.27
N VAL A 23 -1.92 -0.73 -4.62
CA VAL A 23 -1.16 -1.83 -5.23
C VAL A 23 -1.95 -3.11 -5.01
N GLU A 24 -2.68 -3.53 -6.05
CA GLU A 24 -3.67 -4.61 -5.92
C GLU A 24 -3.71 -5.58 -7.10
N THR A 25 -2.76 -5.49 -8.02
CA THR A 25 -2.65 -6.44 -9.13
C THR A 25 -1.24 -7.02 -9.24
N ALA A 26 -1.14 -8.22 -9.82
CA ALA A 26 0.14 -8.87 -10.08
C ALA A 26 1.04 -8.01 -10.98
N ASP A 27 0.46 -7.28 -11.93
CA ASP A 27 1.21 -6.38 -12.82
C ASP A 27 1.74 -5.14 -12.10
N CYS A 28 1.03 -4.62 -11.09
CA CYS A 28 1.59 -3.59 -10.22
C CYS A 28 2.85 -4.09 -9.50
N ILE A 29 2.85 -5.32 -9.01
CA ILE A 29 4.02 -5.92 -8.34
C ILE A 29 5.18 -6.12 -9.32
N LYS A 30 4.92 -6.50 -10.57
CA LYS A 30 5.97 -6.61 -11.61
C LYS A 30 6.68 -5.27 -11.83
N ASN A 31 5.91 -4.17 -11.91
CA ASN A 31 6.41 -2.83 -12.25
C ASN A 31 6.61 -1.91 -11.03
N ILE A 32 6.64 -2.46 -9.82
CA ILE A 32 6.53 -1.66 -8.59
C ILE A 32 7.68 -0.67 -8.39
N ASP A 33 8.87 -0.97 -8.88
CA ASP A 33 10.03 -0.06 -8.83
C ASP A 33 9.79 1.21 -9.64
N GLU A 34 9.20 1.08 -10.83
CA GLU A 34 8.87 2.22 -11.70
C GLU A 34 7.72 3.04 -11.11
N ILE A 35 6.69 2.36 -10.61
CA ILE A 35 5.52 2.99 -9.96
C ILE A 35 5.96 3.78 -8.72
N ALA A 36 6.80 3.19 -7.87
CA ALA A 36 7.30 3.85 -6.67
C ALA A 36 8.26 5.01 -6.96
N ALA A 37 8.87 5.06 -8.16
CA ALA A 37 9.76 6.14 -8.57
C ALA A 37 9.02 7.33 -9.20
N VAL A 38 7.70 7.25 -9.41
CA VAL A 38 6.92 8.35 -9.99
C VAL A 38 6.93 9.57 -9.06
N PRO A 39 7.36 10.76 -9.55
CA PRO A 39 7.36 11.97 -8.75
C PRO A 39 5.95 12.34 -8.27
N GLY A 40 5.85 12.69 -6.98
CA GLY A 40 4.58 13.07 -6.36
C GLY A 40 3.73 11.91 -5.88
N VAL A 41 4.22 10.68 -5.85
CA VAL A 41 3.59 9.56 -5.13
C VAL A 41 4.07 9.56 -3.68
N ASP A 42 3.15 9.77 -2.74
CA ASP A 42 3.47 9.86 -1.31
C ASP A 42 3.28 8.53 -0.59
N LEU A 43 2.30 7.74 -1.05
CA LEU A 43 1.86 6.52 -0.37
C LEU A 43 1.53 5.39 -1.33
N LEU A 44 1.98 4.18 -0.99
CA LEU A 44 1.54 2.92 -1.59
C LEU A 44 0.66 2.18 -0.58
N PHE A 45 -0.53 1.74 -1.00
CA PHE A 45 -1.46 0.98 -0.19
C PHE A 45 -1.58 -0.44 -0.73
N LEU A 46 -1.28 -1.45 0.08
CA LEU A 46 -1.43 -2.86 -0.33
C LEU A 46 -2.90 -3.31 -0.27
N GLY A 47 -3.52 -3.46 -1.44
CA GLY A 47 -4.84 -4.06 -1.61
C GLY A 47 -4.75 -5.59 -1.63
N GLN A 48 -4.51 -6.21 -0.46
CA GLN A 48 -4.19 -7.63 -0.36
C GLN A 48 -5.28 -8.58 -0.93
N ASN A 49 -6.57 -8.22 -0.80
CA ASN A 49 -7.67 -9.05 -1.27
C ASN A 49 -7.63 -9.18 -2.79
N ASP A 50 -7.65 -8.04 -3.48
CA ASP A 50 -7.62 -7.97 -4.93
C ASP A 50 -6.27 -8.44 -5.49
N LEU A 51 -5.16 -8.23 -4.76
CA LEU A 51 -3.87 -8.80 -5.13
C LEU A 51 -3.88 -10.33 -5.11
N CYS A 52 -4.45 -10.95 -4.07
CA CYS A 52 -4.62 -12.40 -4.03
C CYS A 52 -5.48 -12.91 -5.19
N MET A 53 -6.54 -12.17 -5.54
CA MET A 53 -7.39 -12.50 -6.69
C MET A 53 -6.61 -12.40 -8.02
N SER A 54 -5.90 -11.30 -8.23
CA SER A 54 -5.10 -11.04 -9.42
C SER A 54 -3.95 -12.04 -9.61
N MET A 55 -3.41 -12.57 -8.51
CA MET A 55 -2.37 -13.60 -8.52
C MET A 55 -2.92 -15.04 -8.66
N GLY A 56 -4.24 -15.22 -8.73
CA GLY A 56 -4.87 -16.54 -8.84
C GLY A 56 -4.81 -17.38 -7.56
N LEU A 57 -4.54 -16.77 -6.41
CA LEU A 57 -4.36 -17.50 -5.14
C LEU A 57 -5.66 -18.12 -4.63
N TYR A 58 -6.82 -17.60 -5.06
CA TYR A 58 -8.13 -18.16 -4.74
C TYR A 58 -8.35 -19.57 -5.29
N GLU A 59 -7.59 -19.99 -6.31
CA GLU A 59 -7.66 -21.35 -6.85
C GLU A 59 -6.87 -22.35 -6.00
N LYS A 60 -5.86 -21.87 -5.27
CA LYS A 60 -4.95 -22.70 -4.47
C LYS A 60 -5.31 -22.71 -2.98
N TYR A 61 -5.83 -21.60 -2.47
CA TYR A 61 -6.04 -21.38 -1.05
C TYR A 61 -7.50 -21.03 -0.76
N GLN A 62 -7.99 -21.48 0.40
CA GLN A 62 -9.27 -21.04 0.92
C GLN A 62 -9.13 -19.65 1.56
N PHE A 63 -10.22 -18.90 1.66
CA PHE A 63 -10.23 -17.69 2.47
C PHE A 63 -10.23 -18.06 3.97
N PRO A 64 -9.41 -17.42 4.84
CA PRO A 64 -8.44 -16.34 4.60
C PRO A 64 -6.98 -16.83 4.40
N ASP A 65 -6.76 -18.13 4.19
CA ASP A 65 -5.43 -18.74 4.12
C ASP A 65 -4.55 -18.17 2.98
N MET A 66 -5.18 -17.67 1.92
CA MET A 66 -4.48 -16.98 0.82
C MET A 66 -3.60 -15.81 1.29
N TYR A 67 -3.94 -15.16 2.41
CA TYR A 67 -3.17 -14.05 2.97
C TYR A 67 -1.85 -14.47 3.62
N PHE A 68 -1.65 -15.77 3.82
CA PHE A 68 -0.44 -16.32 4.43
C PHE A 68 0.42 -17.09 3.43
N SER A 69 -0.01 -17.14 2.17
CA SER A 69 0.74 -17.76 1.06
C SER A 69 2.13 -17.15 0.92
N ASP A 70 3.09 -17.99 0.51
CA ASP A 70 4.46 -17.54 0.25
C ASP A 70 4.47 -16.54 -0.92
N GLU A 71 3.62 -16.74 -1.92
CA GLU A 71 3.49 -15.83 -3.06
C GLU A 71 3.10 -14.40 -2.65
N LEU A 72 2.14 -14.25 -1.72
CA LEU A 72 1.77 -12.93 -1.21
C LEU A 72 2.88 -12.31 -0.35
N GLN A 73 3.62 -13.13 0.42
CA GLN A 73 4.75 -12.65 1.21
C GLN A 73 5.90 -12.15 0.33
N GLU A 74 6.20 -12.83 -0.77
CA GLU A 74 7.18 -12.41 -1.78
C GLU A 74 6.76 -11.10 -2.43
N ALA A 75 5.50 -10.99 -2.89
CA ALA A 75 4.95 -9.76 -3.46
C ALA A 75 5.03 -8.58 -2.48
N THR A 76 4.65 -8.82 -1.22
CA THR A 76 4.73 -7.81 -0.15
C THR A 76 6.18 -7.40 0.13
N THR A 77 7.13 -8.34 0.07
CA THR A 77 8.55 -8.04 0.27
C THR A 77 9.09 -7.16 -0.85
N LYS A 78 8.79 -7.49 -2.11
CA LYS A 78 9.17 -6.65 -3.25
C LYS A 78 8.58 -5.24 -3.16
N LEU A 79 7.30 -5.13 -2.80
CA LEU A 79 6.64 -3.84 -2.56
C LEU A 79 7.35 -3.02 -1.47
N ARG A 80 7.73 -3.66 -0.36
CA ARG A 80 8.43 -3.00 0.75
C ARG A 80 9.81 -2.49 0.37
N GLU A 81 10.54 -3.24 -0.46
CA GLU A 81 11.85 -2.84 -0.94
C GLU A 81 11.75 -1.65 -1.89
N ALA A 82 10.81 -1.68 -2.83
CA ALA A 82 10.55 -0.58 -3.75
C ALA A 82 10.10 0.71 -3.02
N ALA A 83 9.21 0.57 -2.03
CA ALA A 83 8.77 1.71 -1.21
C ALA A 83 9.93 2.33 -0.43
N LYS A 84 10.77 1.51 0.21
CA LYS A 84 11.97 1.99 0.93
C LYS A 84 12.98 2.66 0.02
N LYS A 85 13.24 2.07 -1.16
CA LYS A 85 14.21 2.59 -2.12
C LYS A 85 13.84 4.00 -2.61
N ASN A 86 12.55 4.27 -2.77
CA ASN A 86 12.05 5.53 -3.29
C ASN A 86 11.53 6.50 -2.20
N ASN A 87 11.70 6.16 -0.91
CA ASN A 87 11.20 6.93 0.24
C ASN A 87 9.67 7.16 0.20
N VAL A 88 8.91 6.22 -0.35
CA VAL A 88 7.45 6.25 -0.40
C VAL A 88 6.88 5.53 0.82
N THR A 89 5.87 6.11 1.47
CA THR A 89 5.24 5.47 2.63
C THR A 89 4.44 4.26 2.18
N LEU A 90 4.66 3.10 2.80
CA LEU A 90 3.80 1.93 2.57
C LEU A 90 2.77 1.80 3.70
N TRP A 91 1.53 1.60 3.29
CA TRP A 91 0.42 1.22 4.14
C TRP A 91 -0.04 -0.19 3.74
N HIS A 92 -0.29 -1.05 4.73
CA HIS A 92 -0.96 -2.32 4.48
C HIS A 92 -1.95 -2.62 5.60
N LEU A 93 -2.96 -3.43 5.27
CA LEU A 93 -3.93 -3.90 6.26
C LEU A 93 -3.27 -4.96 7.15
N PRO A 94 -3.39 -4.88 8.49
CA PRO A 94 -2.98 -5.98 9.35
C PRO A 94 -4.01 -7.11 9.25
N VAL A 95 -3.60 -8.26 8.73
CA VAL A 95 -4.41 -9.48 8.85
C VAL A 95 -4.24 -10.02 10.25
N ARG A 96 -5.33 -10.03 11.03
CA ARG A 96 -5.32 -10.59 12.38
C ARG A 96 -5.17 -12.10 12.28
N HIS A 97 -4.02 -12.60 12.69
CA HIS A 97 -3.84 -14.01 13.04
C HIS A 97 -4.71 -14.31 14.28
N GLY A 98 -5.17 -15.56 14.43
CA GLY A 98 -5.76 -16.05 15.69
C GLY A 98 -4.96 -15.62 16.93
N PRO A 99 -5.54 -15.72 18.14
CA PRO A 99 -5.14 -14.91 19.30
C PRO A 99 -3.63 -14.88 19.52
N GLY A 100 -3.03 -13.68 19.39
CA GLY A 100 -1.69 -13.39 19.92
C GLY A 100 -0.56 -13.08 18.92
N ARG A 101 -0.72 -13.24 17.59
CA ARG A 101 0.36 -12.88 16.64
C ARG A 101 0.10 -11.55 15.94
N ARG A 102 0.92 -10.55 16.27
CA ARG A 102 0.91 -9.19 15.72
C ARG A 102 2.00 -9.07 14.65
N ILE A 103 1.66 -8.69 13.43
CA ILE A 103 2.65 -8.39 12.39
C ILE A 103 3.43 -7.12 12.81
N SER A 104 4.75 -7.16 12.60
CA SER A 104 5.80 -6.30 13.18
C SER A 104 5.62 -4.78 12.98
N ARG A 105 5.77 -4.01 14.07
CA ARG A 105 5.94 -2.53 14.09
C ARG A 105 7.30 -2.09 13.52
N LYS A 106 7.55 -2.20 12.22
CA LYS A 106 8.78 -1.63 11.61
C LYS A 106 8.44 -0.68 10.48
N GLY A 107 8.34 0.61 10.79
CA GLY A 107 8.46 1.71 9.81
C GLY A 107 7.27 1.93 8.87
N PHE A 108 6.11 1.34 9.15
CA PHE A 108 4.91 1.48 8.32
C PHE A 108 3.75 2.03 9.14
N LEU A 109 3.00 2.96 8.56
CA LEU A 109 1.77 3.45 9.15
C LEU A 109 0.68 2.41 8.90
N THR A 110 0.34 1.65 9.93
CA THR A 110 -0.78 0.70 9.92
C THR A 110 -1.89 1.28 10.80
N LEU A 111 -2.95 1.84 10.20
CA LEU A 111 -4.10 2.33 10.98
C LEU A 111 -5.44 2.21 10.23
N GLN A 112 -6.00 1.00 10.19
CA GLN A 112 -7.43 0.85 9.88
C GLN A 112 -8.20 0.88 11.21
N CYS A 113 -8.91 1.97 11.52
CA CYS A 113 -10.02 1.91 12.46
C CYS A 113 -11.17 1.27 11.68
N GLY A 114 -11.54 0.03 12.01
CA GLY A 114 -12.52 -0.76 11.24
C GLY A 114 -13.89 -0.08 11.12
N GLN A 115 -14.67 -0.52 10.13
CA GLN A 115 -16.13 -0.40 10.14
C GLN A 115 -16.71 -1.40 11.15
#